data_AF-A0A9W9A170-F1
#
_entry.id   AF-A0A9W9A170-F1
#
_cell.length_a   1.000
_cell.length_b   1.000
_cell.length_c   1.000
_cell.angle_alpha   90.00
_cell.angle_beta   90.00
_cell.angle_gamma   90.00
#
_symmetry.space_group_name_H-M   'P 1'
#
loop_
_entity.id
_entity.type
_entity.pdbx_description
1 polymer ?
#
loop_
_entity_poly.entity_id
_entity_poly.type
_entity_poly.pdbx_seq_one_letter_code
_entity_poly.pdbx_strand_id
1 'polypeptide(L)'
;MLWRHIAAPAYGLCFISLLLERSQRCPLVIEYQAARPDNRVLSLLAEHSERWEDVTLYIPPSSYICLSSIRGRLPLLERLSLHATVDDPEAYAYPLSRFENAPVLQSLDLRWFYDHLSIELSSLHSLLDNTPTLSRFDRSRSEVLTELKGLSVIDCELQVVYSLLDRALNLVELGILMNSDPGKANIDIPIILPHLHTLKIQINGIFPGVVNFLVFEAPQLSEIEFSGCHALDNSDDELENRFEDIVTSGRLFIQFLRNFVQGSGCSLVSLTLDCEVDFHASEMMPLFEVLPSLEYLDISVLHMGCIPFRDMTPASAIFPKLQTLYLRIPPEECLMDDVNDLISLATSSSVLKIRLVAK
;
A
#
# COMPACT_ATOMS: atom_id res chain seq x y z
N MET A 1 20.53 26.75 -0.77
CA MET A 1 19.71 26.20 -1.88
C MET A 1 18.31 26.01 -1.32
N LEU A 2 17.34 26.85 -1.71
CA LEU A 2 16.16 27.13 -0.86
C LEU A 2 14.78 26.90 -1.52
N TRP A 3 14.71 26.27 -2.70
CA TRP A 3 13.44 26.15 -3.43
C TRP A 3 13.27 24.71 -3.91
N ARG A 4 12.74 23.84 -3.04
CA ARG A 4 12.44 22.43 -3.36
C ARG A 4 10.95 22.15 -3.50
N HIS A 5 10.09 23.14 -3.30
CA HIS A 5 8.65 22.94 -3.24
C HIS A 5 7.92 24.13 -3.88
N ILE A 6 7.24 23.89 -5.00
CA ILE A 6 6.33 24.87 -5.62
C ILE A 6 4.90 24.39 -5.34
N ALA A 7 4.43 24.44 -4.09
CA ALA A 7 3.02 24.17 -3.80
C ALA A 7 2.16 25.39 -4.19
N ALA A 8 1.08 25.17 -4.94
CA ALA A 8 0.12 26.22 -5.23
C ALA A 8 -0.59 26.67 -3.93
N PRO A 9 -0.70 27.99 -3.70
CA PRO A 9 -1.86 28.68 -4.24
C PRO A 9 -1.50 29.95 -5.03
N ALA A 10 -2.27 30.25 -6.08
CA ALA A 10 -2.36 31.56 -6.75
C ALA A 10 -1.07 32.16 -7.38
N TYR A 11 0.01 31.40 -7.60
CA TYR A 11 1.14 31.94 -8.36
C TYR A 11 0.79 32.06 -9.84
N GLY A 12 0.63 33.30 -10.31
CA GLY A 12 0.44 33.59 -11.72
C GLY A 12 1.65 33.12 -12.54
N LEU A 13 1.41 32.85 -13.83
CA LEU A 13 2.41 32.39 -14.81
C LEU A 13 3.76 33.14 -14.73
N CYS A 14 3.73 34.46 -14.53
CA CYS A 14 4.94 35.30 -14.42
C CYS A 14 5.84 34.91 -13.25
N PHE A 15 5.26 34.50 -12.12
CA PHE A 15 6.04 34.10 -10.95
C PHE A 15 6.73 32.76 -11.19
N ILE A 16 5.99 31.78 -11.75
CA ILE A 16 6.54 30.47 -12.09
C ILE A 16 7.66 30.62 -13.13
N SER A 17 7.45 31.44 -14.16
CA SER A 17 8.47 31.79 -15.15
C SER A 17 9.72 32.39 -14.49
N LEU A 18 9.57 33.36 -13.58
CA LEU A 18 10.69 33.95 -12.86
C LEU A 18 11.46 32.93 -12.01
N LEU A 19 10.78 31.97 -11.38
CA LEU A 19 11.41 30.88 -10.62
C LEU A 19 12.20 29.93 -11.53
N LEU A 20 11.63 29.56 -12.67
CA LEU A 20 12.28 28.70 -13.65
C LEU A 20 13.52 29.36 -14.26
N GLU A 21 13.44 30.66 -14.56
CA GLU A 21 14.57 31.47 -15.01
C GLU A 21 15.68 31.56 -13.95
N ARG A 22 15.32 31.82 -12.69
CA ARG A 22 16.31 31.95 -11.61
C ARG A 22 16.96 30.63 -11.21
N SER A 23 16.26 29.51 -11.38
CA SER A 23 16.78 28.18 -11.10
C SER A 23 17.73 27.67 -12.19
N GLN A 24 17.80 28.33 -13.35
CA GLN A 24 18.81 28.11 -14.40
C GLN A 24 18.90 26.65 -14.86
N ARG A 25 19.97 25.94 -14.51
CA ARG A 25 20.22 24.53 -14.88
C ARG A 25 20.04 23.56 -13.72
N CYS A 26 19.53 24.04 -12.58
CA CYS A 26 19.30 23.18 -11.43
C CYS A 26 18.22 22.14 -11.76
N PRO A 27 18.38 20.88 -11.32
CA PRO A 27 17.31 19.91 -11.30
C PRO A 27 16.06 20.48 -10.60
N LEU A 28 14.90 20.06 -11.08
CA LEU A 28 13.59 20.54 -10.66
C LEU A 28 12.83 19.45 -9.93
N VAL A 29 12.40 19.79 -8.72
CA VAL A 29 11.41 19.03 -7.96
C VAL A 29 10.10 19.81 -8.04
N ILE A 30 9.08 19.20 -8.64
CA ILE A 30 7.82 19.84 -8.97
C ILE A 30 6.71 19.07 -8.29
N GLU A 31 5.91 19.77 -7.49
CA GLU A 31 4.60 19.29 -7.06
C GLU A 31 3.58 20.29 -7.57
N TYR A 32 2.66 19.86 -8.43
CA TYR A 32 1.65 20.73 -9.01
C TYR A 32 0.26 20.16 -8.81
N GLN A 33 -0.54 20.87 -8.01
CA GLN A 33 -1.92 20.51 -7.71
C GLN A 33 -2.88 21.60 -8.14
N ALA A 34 -3.80 21.25 -9.05
CA ALA A 34 -4.86 22.15 -9.47
C ALA A 34 -6.05 21.35 -10.03
N ALA A 35 -7.23 21.53 -9.42
CA ALA A 35 -8.48 20.96 -9.93
C ALA A 35 -8.87 21.53 -11.31
N ARG A 36 -8.42 22.76 -11.61
CA ARG A 36 -8.55 23.43 -12.91
C ARG A 36 -7.20 24.06 -13.26
N PRO A 37 -6.26 23.29 -13.82
CA PRO A 37 -4.92 23.78 -14.07
C PRO A 37 -4.92 24.87 -15.16
N ASP A 38 -4.00 25.83 -15.04
CA ASP A 38 -3.74 26.77 -16.14
C ASP A 38 -2.85 26.05 -17.16
N ASN A 39 -3.40 25.77 -18.34
CA ASN A 39 -2.69 25.08 -19.42
C ASN A 39 -1.37 25.77 -19.80
N ARG A 40 -1.26 27.09 -19.61
CA ARG A 40 -0.02 27.84 -19.87
C ARG A 40 1.05 27.51 -18.83
N VAL A 41 0.65 27.30 -17.58
CA VAL A 41 1.57 26.88 -16.51
C VAL A 41 2.07 25.47 -16.78
N LEU A 42 1.18 24.53 -17.11
CA LEU A 42 1.59 23.16 -17.45
C LEU A 42 2.51 23.11 -18.67
N SER A 43 2.20 23.87 -19.72
CA SER A 43 3.05 23.96 -20.90
C SER A 43 4.43 24.54 -20.56
N LEU A 44 4.47 25.59 -19.74
CA LEU A 44 5.72 26.19 -19.27
C LEU A 44 6.54 25.19 -18.42
N LEU A 45 5.91 24.42 -17.53
CA LEU A 45 6.61 23.39 -16.76
C LEU A 45 7.18 22.31 -17.69
N ALA A 46 6.39 21.86 -18.67
CA ALA A 46 6.79 20.87 -19.66
C ALA A 46 7.92 21.37 -20.58
N GLU A 47 8.01 22.68 -20.84
CA GLU A 47 9.13 23.30 -21.54
C GLU A 47 10.47 23.16 -20.80
N HIS A 48 10.47 22.86 -19.50
CA HIS A 48 11.66 22.62 -18.69
C HIS A 48 11.83 21.16 -18.25
N SER A 49 11.20 20.22 -18.97
CA SER A 49 11.18 18.80 -18.60
C SER A 49 12.56 18.14 -18.53
N GLU A 50 13.55 18.67 -19.27
CA GLU A 50 14.92 18.14 -19.28
C GLU A 50 15.63 18.25 -17.92
N ARG A 51 15.06 19.04 -17.02
CA ARG A 51 15.55 19.28 -15.67
C ARG A 51 14.74 18.54 -14.60
N TRP A 52 13.64 17.89 -14.96
CA TRP A 52 12.78 17.21 -14.00
C TRP A 52 13.53 16.07 -13.33
N GLU A 53 13.57 16.08 -12.01
CA GLU A 53 14.17 15.04 -11.16
C GLU A 53 13.07 14.27 -10.43
N ASP A 54 12.12 15.00 -9.84
CA ASP A 54 11.01 14.47 -9.06
C ASP A 54 9.75 15.27 -9.38
N VAL A 55 8.72 14.62 -9.90
CA VAL A 55 7.53 15.30 -10.40
C VAL A 55 6.26 14.63 -9.92
N THR A 56 5.47 15.37 -9.17
CA THR A 56 4.13 14.99 -8.72
C THR A 56 3.09 15.91 -9.33
N LEU A 57 2.14 15.36 -10.08
CA LEU A 57 1.07 16.11 -10.73
C LEU A 57 -0.30 15.62 -10.26
N TYR A 58 -1.04 16.50 -9.58
CA TYR A 58 -2.45 16.33 -9.26
C TYR A 58 -3.28 17.20 -10.22
N ILE A 59 -3.58 16.67 -11.40
CA ILE A 59 -4.30 17.37 -12.46
C ILE A 59 -5.33 16.47 -13.16
N PRO A 60 -6.40 17.04 -13.76
CA PRO A 60 -7.34 16.27 -14.56
C PRO A 60 -6.66 15.58 -15.76
N PRO A 61 -7.09 14.37 -16.14
CA PRO A 61 -6.56 13.63 -17.29
C PRO A 61 -6.53 14.44 -18.60
N SER A 62 -7.55 15.26 -18.84
CA SER A 62 -7.63 16.15 -20.00
C SER A 62 -6.48 17.17 -20.09
N SER A 63 -5.83 17.49 -18.97
CA SER A 63 -4.73 18.47 -18.92
C SER A 63 -3.36 17.87 -19.29
N TYR A 64 -3.23 16.55 -19.33
CA TYR A 64 -1.98 15.88 -19.71
C TYR A 64 -1.58 16.15 -21.16
N ILE A 65 -2.52 16.60 -22.02
CA ILE A 65 -2.21 17.03 -23.39
C ILE A 65 -1.18 18.18 -23.43
N CYS A 66 -1.18 19.04 -22.40
CA CYS A 66 -0.21 20.13 -22.26
C CYS A 66 1.22 19.63 -22.00
N LEU A 67 1.38 18.36 -21.61
CA LEU A 67 2.68 17.73 -21.39
C LEU A 67 3.21 17.03 -22.65
N SER A 68 2.61 17.24 -23.82
CA SER A 68 3.06 16.61 -25.08
C SER A 68 4.52 16.92 -25.45
N SER A 69 5.05 18.06 -25.00
CA SER A 69 6.42 18.50 -25.28
C SER A 69 7.50 17.78 -24.47
N ILE A 70 7.15 16.95 -23.46
CA ILE A 70 8.13 16.26 -22.60
C ILE A 70 8.77 15.04 -23.28
N ARG A 71 8.19 14.54 -24.38
CA ARG A 71 8.60 13.29 -25.01
C ARG A 71 10.07 13.35 -25.42
N GLY A 72 10.88 12.43 -24.92
CA GLY A 72 12.32 12.38 -25.21
C GLY A 72 13.16 13.42 -24.45
N ARG A 73 12.59 14.08 -23.43
CA ARG A 73 13.23 15.16 -22.67
C ARG A 73 13.16 14.92 -21.17
N LEU A 74 13.34 13.67 -20.72
CA LEU A 74 13.31 13.30 -19.30
C LEU A 74 14.59 12.59 -18.84
N PRO A 75 15.80 13.13 -19.13
CA PRO A 75 17.06 12.44 -18.85
C PRO A 75 17.41 12.35 -17.36
N LEU A 76 16.78 13.15 -16.50
CA LEU A 76 17.05 13.24 -15.06
C LEU A 76 15.88 12.75 -14.21
N LEU A 77 14.76 12.34 -14.82
CA LEU A 77 13.54 12.04 -14.07
C LEU A 77 13.71 10.73 -13.30
N GLU A 78 13.85 10.83 -11.98
CA GLU A 78 14.00 9.69 -11.07
C GLU A 78 12.65 9.24 -10.50
N ARG A 79 11.74 10.18 -10.23
CA ARG A 79 10.43 9.91 -9.62
C ARG A 79 9.31 10.63 -10.34
N LEU A 80 8.25 9.89 -10.65
CA LEU A 80 7.06 10.41 -11.32
C LEU A 80 5.81 9.94 -10.58
N SER A 81 4.99 10.88 -10.12
CA SER A 81 3.71 10.62 -9.48
C SER A 81 2.60 11.35 -10.23
N LEU A 82 1.67 10.61 -10.81
CA LEU A 82 0.54 11.15 -11.56
C LEU A 82 -0.75 10.79 -10.82
N HIS A 83 -1.53 11.82 -10.49
CA HIS A 83 -2.79 11.68 -9.77
C HIS A 83 -3.89 12.41 -10.54
N ALA A 84 -4.90 11.69 -11.02
CA ALA A 84 -6.07 12.31 -11.61
C ALA A 84 -6.97 12.94 -10.54
N THR A 85 -7.31 14.22 -10.62
CA THR A 85 -8.06 14.91 -9.55
C THR A 85 -9.58 14.75 -9.62
N VAL A 86 -10.13 13.97 -10.56
CA VAL A 86 -11.58 13.89 -10.83
C VAL A 86 -11.95 12.50 -11.37
N ASP A 87 -13.15 12.02 -11.03
CA ASP A 87 -13.91 10.99 -11.75
C ASP A 87 -14.32 11.49 -13.15
N ASP A 88 -13.34 11.90 -13.96
CA ASP A 88 -13.58 12.29 -15.34
C ASP A 88 -13.70 10.99 -16.15
N PRO A 89 -14.88 10.62 -16.65
CA PRO A 89 -15.02 9.43 -17.49
C PRO A 89 -14.29 9.57 -18.84
N GLU A 90 -13.67 10.71 -19.16
CA GLU A 90 -12.75 10.82 -20.29
C GLU A 90 -11.29 10.47 -19.93
N ALA A 91 -11.01 10.14 -18.65
CA ALA A 91 -9.71 9.70 -18.17
C ALA A 91 -9.13 8.49 -18.94
N TYR A 92 -10.00 7.68 -19.54
CA TYR A 92 -9.66 6.40 -20.15
C TYR A 92 -8.85 6.49 -21.45
N ALA A 93 -8.59 7.67 -22.00
CA ALA A 93 -8.09 7.83 -23.37
C ALA A 93 -6.73 8.52 -23.51
N TYR A 94 -6.00 8.78 -22.42
CA TYR A 94 -4.73 9.51 -22.48
C TYR A 94 -3.51 8.59 -22.39
N PRO A 95 -2.83 8.33 -23.53
CA PRO A 95 -1.66 7.45 -23.52
C PRO A 95 -0.51 8.10 -22.77
N LEU A 96 0.06 7.34 -21.82
CA LEU A 96 1.24 7.74 -21.03
C LEU A 96 2.57 7.57 -21.81
N SER A 97 2.50 7.31 -23.12
CA SER A 97 3.66 7.18 -24.03
C SER A 97 4.59 8.40 -24.07
N ARG A 98 4.15 9.53 -23.52
CA ARG A 98 4.97 10.74 -23.40
C ARG A 98 6.15 10.55 -22.43
N PHE A 99 6.05 9.61 -21.49
CA PHE A 99 7.08 9.30 -20.49
C PHE A 99 8.01 8.14 -20.90
N GLU A 100 7.91 7.64 -22.14
CA GLU A 100 8.69 6.48 -22.66
C GLU A 100 10.22 6.61 -22.50
N ASN A 101 10.75 7.84 -22.50
CA ASN A 101 12.20 8.09 -22.55
C ASN A 101 12.69 8.72 -21.24
N ALA A 102 12.54 8.00 -20.14
CA ALA A 102 13.04 8.38 -18.80
C ALA A 102 14.02 7.30 -18.28
N PRO A 103 15.27 7.27 -18.77
CA PRO A 103 16.20 6.14 -18.57
C PRO A 103 16.69 5.97 -17.13
N VAL A 104 16.44 6.95 -16.26
CA VAL A 104 16.83 6.94 -14.85
C VAL A 104 15.61 6.89 -13.93
N LEU A 105 14.41 6.61 -14.47
CA LEU A 105 13.19 6.53 -13.70
C LEU A 105 13.26 5.32 -12.77
N GLN A 106 13.20 5.60 -11.47
CA GLN A 106 13.29 4.61 -10.39
C GLN A 106 11.96 4.45 -9.66
N SER A 107 11.10 5.47 -9.63
CA SER A 107 9.80 5.42 -8.95
C SER A 107 8.68 5.95 -9.83
N LEU A 108 7.60 5.19 -9.91
CA LEU A 108 6.41 5.52 -10.67
C LEU A 108 5.17 5.31 -9.80
N ASP A 109 4.39 6.36 -9.54
CA ASP A 109 3.11 6.32 -8.83
C ASP A 109 2.01 6.78 -9.80
N LEU A 110 1.06 5.91 -10.09
CA LEU A 110 -0.03 6.17 -11.03
C LEU A 110 -1.36 5.93 -10.32
N ARG A 111 -2.09 7.02 -10.06
CA ARG A 111 -3.42 6.94 -9.46
C ARG A 111 -4.49 7.32 -10.46
N TRP A 112 -5.39 6.38 -10.73
CA TRP A 112 -6.57 6.52 -11.57
C TRP A 112 -6.30 6.72 -13.09
N PHE A 113 -5.27 6.06 -13.63
CA PHE A 113 -4.96 6.02 -15.07
C PHE A 113 -5.34 4.69 -15.71
N TYR A 114 -6.18 4.67 -16.74
CA TYR A 114 -6.73 3.40 -17.24
C TYR A 114 -6.11 2.90 -18.57
N ASP A 115 -5.00 3.50 -19.01
CA ASP A 115 -4.46 3.28 -20.34
C ASP A 115 -3.05 2.64 -20.32
N HIS A 116 -2.64 2.12 -21.47
CA HIS A 116 -1.41 1.37 -21.66
C HIS A 116 -0.17 2.20 -21.28
N LEU A 117 0.53 1.74 -20.23
CA LEU A 117 1.90 2.16 -19.96
C LEU A 117 2.82 1.53 -21.01
N SER A 118 3.44 2.38 -21.82
CA SER A 118 4.51 1.98 -22.74
C SER A 118 5.91 2.38 -22.25
N ILE A 119 6.03 2.76 -20.98
CA ILE A 119 7.30 3.13 -20.37
C ILE A 119 8.18 1.89 -20.26
N GLU A 120 9.46 2.00 -20.66
CA GLU A 120 10.44 0.95 -20.44
C GLU A 120 10.70 0.83 -18.93
N LEU A 121 10.26 -0.27 -18.32
CA LEU A 121 10.32 -0.47 -16.87
C LEU A 121 11.64 -1.09 -16.40
N SER A 122 12.64 -1.18 -17.27
CA SER A 122 13.90 -1.89 -17.01
C SER A 122 14.71 -1.27 -15.85
N SER A 123 14.57 0.02 -15.59
CA SER A 123 15.22 0.73 -14.48
C SER A 123 14.33 0.95 -13.24
N LEU A 124 13.07 0.50 -13.27
CA LEU A 124 12.11 0.87 -12.24
C LEU A 124 12.37 0.08 -10.95
N HIS A 125 12.59 0.79 -9.84
CA HIS A 125 12.77 0.20 -8.51
C HIS A 125 11.49 0.16 -7.70
N SER A 126 10.55 1.09 -7.91
CA SER A 126 9.30 1.20 -7.16
C SER A 126 8.12 1.52 -8.10
N LEU A 127 7.05 0.74 -8.01
CA LEU A 127 5.80 0.98 -8.73
C LEU A 127 4.64 1.07 -7.73
N LEU A 128 3.89 2.17 -7.74
CA LEU A 128 2.60 2.29 -7.07
C LEU A 128 1.53 2.45 -8.15
N ASP A 129 0.56 1.54 -8.20
CA ASP A 129 -0.44 1.50 -9.25
C ASP A 129 -1.85 1.34 -8.66
N ASN A 130 -2.72 2.32 -8.89
CA ASN A 130 -4.12 2.30 -8.47
C ASN A 130 -5.08 2.12 -9.64
N THR A 131 -4.66 1.37 -10.66
CA THR A 131 -5.39 1.32 -11.92
C THR A 131 -5.98 -0.08 -12.15
N PRO A 132 -7.31 -0.20 -12.25
CA PRO A 132 -7.97 -1.51 -12.38
C PRO A 132 -7.77 -2.17 -13.76
N THR A 133 -6.92 -1.62 -14.64
CA THR A 133 -6.86 -1.99 -16.08
C THR A 133 -5.49 -2.42 -16.58
N LEU A 134 -4.52 -2.60 -15.68
CA LEU A 134 -3.28 -3.32 -15.97
C LEU A 134 -3.50 -4.74 -16.55
N SER A 135 -4.74 -5.23 -16.64
CA SER A 135 -5.15 -6.41 -17.42
C SER A 135 -4.71 -6.36 -18.89
N ARG A 136 -4.29 -5.19 -19.39
CA ARG A 136 -3.72 -4.99 -20.71
C ARG A 136 -2.20 -4.91 -20.78
N PHE A 137 -1.46 -5.23 -19.70
CA PHE A 137 -0.04 -5.54 -19.84
C PHE A 137 0.08 -6.64 -20.88
N ASP A 138 0.69 -6.29 -22.01
CA ASP A 138 0.76 -7.20 -23.14
C ASP A 138 1.52 -8.45 -22.68
N ARG A 139 0.79 -9.56 -22.54
CA ARG A 139 1.37 -10.86 -22.15
C ARG A 139 2.49 -11.27 -23.11
N SER A 140 2.50 -10.74 -24.34
CA SER A 140 3.54 -11.01 -25.32
C SER A 140 4.87 -10.31 -25.04
N ARG A 141 4.89 -9.22 -24.26
CA ARG A 141 6.13 -8.58 -23.85
C ARG A 141 6.70 -9.26 -22.61
N SER A 142 7.72 -10.09 -22.85
CA SER A 142 8.56 -10.79 -21.87
C SER A 142 9.53 -9.85 -21.13
N GLU A 143 9.15 -8.59 -20.92
CA GLU A 143 9.99 -7.66 -20.16
C GLU A 143 9.94 -8.09 -18.69
N VAL A 144 11.04 -8.70 -18.24
CA VAL A 144 11.23 -9.11 -16.85
C VAL A 144 11.50 -7.85 -16.04
N LEU A 145 10.76 -7.65 -14.95
CA LEU A 145 10.90 -6.51 -14.04
C LEU A 145 12.00 -6.82 -13.01
N THR A 146 13.21 -7.12 -13.48
CA THR A 146 14.31 -7.62 -12.63
C THR A 146 14.79 -6.60 -11.60
N GLU A 147 14.67 -5.30 -11.88
CA GLU A 147 15.16 -4.26 -10.97
C GLU A 147 14.09 -3.80 -9.97
N LEU A 148 12.83 -4.24 -10.11
CA LEU A 148 11.73 -3.82 -9.25
C LEU A 148 11.92 -4.35 -7.83
N LYS A 149 12.05 -3.43 -6.86
CA LYS A 149 12.20 -3.71 -5.43
C LYS A 149 10.93 -3.45 -4.63
N GLY A 150 10.13 -2.46 -5.02
CA GLY A 150 8.87 -2.12 -4.40
C GLY A 150 7.72 -2.17 -5.40
N LEU A 151 6.62 -2.80 -5.02
CA LEU A 151 5.40 -2.85 -5.81
C LEU A 151 4.25 -2.59 -4.85
N SER A 152 3.41 -1.61 -5.14
CA SER A 152 2.17 -1.41 -4.43
C SER A 152 1.03 -1.34 -5.43
N VAL A 153 0.02 -2.18 -5.22
CA VAL A 153 -1.16 -2.29 -6.07
C VAL A 153 -2.39 -1.87 -5.29
N ILE A 154 -3.26 -1.09 -5.91
CA ILE A 154 -4.50 -0.60 -5.31
C ILE A 154 -5.66 -0.95 -6.24
N ASP A 155 -6.68 -1.62 -5.72
CA ASP A 155 -7.90 -2.03 -6.45
C ASP A 155 -7.63 -2.77 -7.78
N CYS A 156 -6.57 -3.58 -7.78
CA CYS A 156 -6.20 -4.37 -8.95
C CYS A 156 -6.90 -5.73 -8.95
N GLU A 157 -7.37 -6.17 -10.12
CA GLU A 157 -7.80 -7.55 -10.33
C GLU A 157 -6.67 -8.53 -9.99
N LEU A 158 -6.99 -9.65 -9.34
CA LEU A 158 -5.95 -10.61 -8.92
C LEU A 158 -5.06 -11.07 -10.08
N GLN A 159 -5.64 -11.39 -11.24
CA GLN A 159 -4.88 -11.89 -12.39
C GLN A 159 -3.76 -10.93 -12.81
N VAL A 160 -3.99 -9.63 -12.66
CA VAL A 160 -2.99 -8.59 -12.90
C VAL A 160 -1.88 -8.68 -11.87
N VAL A 161 -2.24 -8.69 -10.58
CA VAL A 161 -1.26 -8.74 -9.48
C VAL A 161 -0.33 -9.93 -9.68
N TYR A 162 -0.87 -11.11 -9.95
CA TYR A 162 -0.06 -12.30 -10.22
C TYR A 162 0.82 -12.16 -11.46
N SER A 163 0.31 -11.56 -12.54
CA SER A 163 1.13 -11.34 -13.74
C SER A 163 2.31 -10.39 -13.49
N LEU A 164 2.17 -9.42 -12.58
CA LEU A 164 3.25 -8.53 -12.16
C LEU A 164 4.25 -9.26 -11.25
N LEU A 165 3.74 -10.02 -10.27
CA LEU A 165 4.57 -10.79 -9.33
C LEU A 165 5.43 -11.84 -10.06
N ASP A 166 4.89 -12.51 -11.08
CA ASP A 166 5.63 -13.49 -11.90
C ASP A 166 6.83 -12.86 -12.63
N ARG A 167 6.78 -11.54 -12.88
CA ARG A 167 7.83 -10.78 -13.56
C ARG A 167 8.78 -10.06 -12.61
N ALA A 168 8.40 -9.90 -11.34
CA ALA A 168 9.11 -9.12 -10.33
C ALA A 168 9.72 -10.01 -9.24
N LEU A 169 10.52 -11.00 -9.63
CA LEU A 169 11.07 -11.99 -8.67
C LEU A 169 12.09 -11.40 -7.66
N ASN A 170 12.59 -10.19 -7.93
CA ASN A 170 13.53 -9.46 -7.07
C ASN A 170 12.85 -8.47 -6.11
N LEU A 171 11.52 -8.58 -5.97
CA LEU A 171 10.70 -7.73 -5.11
C LEU A 171 11.09 -7.91 -3.64
N VAL A 172 11.25 -6.79 -2.95
CA VAL A 172 11.61 -6.68 -1.52
C VAL A 172 10.40 -6.23 -0.70
N GLU A 173 9.58 -5.34 -1.25
CA GLU A 173 8.38 -4.80 -0.62
C GLU A 173 7.17 -4.94 -1.53
N LEU A 174 6.07 -5.49 -0.99
CA LEU A 174 4.79 -5.63 -1.67
C LEU A 174 3.70 -4.94 -0.84
N GLY A 175 3.03 -3.94 -1.40
CA GLY A 175 1.86 -3.28 -0.85
C GLY A 175 0.60 -3.65 -1.63
N ILE A 176 -0.50 -3.96 -0.95
CA ILE A 176 -1.77 -4.33 -1.57
C ILE A 176 -2.88 -3.58 -0.85
N LEU A 177 -3.55 -2.67 -1.52
CA LEU A 177 -4.73 -1.96 -1.03
C LEU A 177 -5.96 -2.42 -1.82
N MET A 178 -7.00 -2.88 -1.14
CA MET A 178 -8.22 -3.39 -1.76
C MET A 178 -9.43 -2.68 -1.16
N ASN A 179 -10.14 -1.90 -1.96
CA ASN A 179 -11.43 -1.28 -1.65
C ASN A 179 -12.62 -2.03 -2.27
N SER A 180 -12.34 -3.06 -3.09
CA SER A 180 -13.35 -3.86 -3.79
C SER A 180 -12.94 -5.34 -3.84
N ASP A 181 -13.91 -6.23 -4.13
CA ASP A 181 -13.63 -7.66 -4.29
C ASP A 181 -12.70 -7.83 -5.51
N PRO A 182 -11.47 -8.34 -5.33
CA PRO A 182 -10.51 -8.47 -6.43
C PRO A 182 -10.86 -9.62 -7.38
N GLY A 183 -11.96 -10.33 -7.13
CA GLY A 183 -12.46 -11.45 -7.91
C GLY A 183 -11.74 -12.76 -7.59
N LYS A 184 -12.00 -13.79 -8.40
CA LYS A 184 -11.29 -15.08 -8.29
C LYS A 184 -10.20 -15.15 -9.35
N ALA A 185 -8.99 -15.52 -8.95
CA ALA A 185 -7.96 -15.97 -9.86
C ALA A 185 -7.83 -17.49 -9.81
N ASN A 186 -7.84 -18.14 -10.97
CA ASN A 186 -7.48 -19.55 -11.09
C ASN A 186 -5.96 -19.61 -11.24
N ILE A 187 -5.27 -19.96 -10.16
CA ILE A 187 -3.82 -19.97 -10.09
C ILE A 187 -3.40 -21.39 -9.79
N ASP A 188 -2.90 -22.06 -10.81
CA ASP A 188 -2.52 -23.47 -10.71
C ASP A 188 -1.09 -23.62 -10.16
N ILE A 189 -0.28 -22.56 -10.18
CA ILE A 189 1.14 -22.58 -9.79
C ILE A 189 1.39 -21.47 -8.78
N PRO A 190 1.87 -21.77 -7.56
CA PRO A 190 2.23 -20.75 -6.59
C PRO A 190 3.42 -19.94 -7.11
N ILE A 191 3.35 -18.61 -6.98
CA ILE A 191 4.48 -17.73 -7.27
C ILE A 191 5.46 -17.79 -6.09
N ILE A 192 6.76 -17.81 -6.37
CA ILE A 192 7.80 -17.75 -5.33
C ILE A 192 8.47 -16.37 -5.41
N LEU A 193 8.40 -15.62 -4.32
CA LEU A 193 9.03 -14.31 -4.16
C LEU A 193 10.20 -14.43 -3.17
N PRO A 194 11.38 -14.87 -3.65
CA PRO A 194 12.49 -15.29 -2.77
C PRO A 194 13.10 -14.14 -1.96
N HIS A 195 12.89 -12.90 -2.38
CA HIS A 195 13.50 -11.70 -1.78
C HIS A 195 12.51 -10.81 -1.04
N LEU A 196 11.23 -11.20 -0.97
CA LEU A 196 10.20 -10.39 -0.33
C LEU A 196 10.44 -10.38 1.19
N HIS A 197 10.64 -9.19 1.74
CA HIS A 197 10.88 -8.96 3.17
C HIS A 197 9.71 -8.30 3.88
N THR A 198 9.01 -7.39 3.19
CA THR A 198 7.91 -6.61 3.75
C THR A 198 6.65 -6.79 2.90
N LEU A 199 5.55 -7.15 3.56
CA LEU A 199 4.22 -7.27 2.95
C LEU A 199 3.24 -6.36 3.68
N LYS A 200 2.65 -5.42 2.95
CA LYS A 200 1.62 -4.50 3.45
C LYS A 200 0.30 -4.85 2.79
N ILE A 201 -0.72 -5.14 3.57
CA ILE A 201 -2.06 -5.47 3.07
C ILE A 201 -3.03 -4.55 3.77
N GLN A 202 -3.81 -3.80 3.00
CA GLN A 202 -4.91 -3.00 3.49
C GLN A 202 -6.19 -3.40 2.76
N ILE A 203 -7.22 -3.80 3.51
CA ILE A 203 -8.51 -4.21 2.97
C ILE A 203 -9.59 -3.31 3.57
N ASN A 204 -10.29 -2.60 2.71
CA ASN A 204 -11.40 -1.72 3.07
C ASN A 204 -12.71 -2.38 2.60
N GLY A 205 -13.46 -2.97 3.53
CA GLY A 205 -14.71 -3.68 3.27
C GLY A 205 -14.66 -5.18 3.54
N ILE A 206 -15.77 -5.86 3.26
CA ILE A 206 -15.96 -7.30 3.51
C ILE A 206 -15.91 -8.05 2.18
N PHE A 207 -14.83 -8.80 1.96
CA PHE A 207 -14.68 -9.61 0.75
C PHE A 207 -14.34 -11.05 1.14
N PRO A 208 -15.31 -11.98 1.11
CA PRO A 208 -15.03 -13.39 1.39
C PRO A 208 -13.98 -13.99 0.44
N GLY A 209 -13.87 -13.44 -0.79
CA GLY A 209 -12.86 -13.81 -1.77
C GLY A 209 -11.43 -13.47 -1.35
N VAL A 210 -11.25 -12.52 -0.43
CA VAL A 210 -9.92 -12.07 -0.01
C VAL A 210 -9.15 -13.15 0.77
N VAL A 211 -9.83 -14.06 1.45
CA VAL A 211 -9.19 -15.10 2.26
C VAL A 211 -8.34 -16.09 1.44
N ASN A 212 -8.45 -16.08 0.11
CA ASN A 212 -7.71 -17.00 -0.75
C ASN A 212 -6.90 -16.30 -1.84
N PHE A 213 -6.74 -14.97 -1.77
CA PHE A 213 -6.22 -14.24 -2.92
C PHE A 213 -4.70 -14.20 -3.01
N LEU A 214 -3.96 -14.44 -1.92
CA LEU A 214 -2.50 -14.50 -1.91
C LEU A 214 -2.00 -15.93 -1.74
N VAL A 215 -1.63 -16.54 -2.85
CA VAL A 215 -1.08 -17.88 -3.00
C VAL A 215 0.32 -17.71 -3.59
N PHE A 216 1.24 -17.26 -2.74
CA PHE A 216 2.65 -17.18 -3.07
C PHE A 216 3.52 -17.63 -1.89
N GLU A 217 4.71 -18.13 -2.18
CA GLU A 217 5.74 -18.46 -1.20
C GLU A 217 6.70 -17.28 -1.06
N ALA A 218 7.02 -16.91 0.18
CA ALA A 218 7.92 -15.79 0.48
C ALA A 218 8.82 -16.17 1.67
N PRO A 219 9.82 -17.03 1.46
CA PRO A 219 10.61 -17.62 2.56
C PRO A 219 11.42 -16.58 3.35
N GLN A 220 11.70 -15.42 2.77
CA GLN A 220 12.43 -14.32 3.42
C GLN A 220 11.52 -13.27 4.06
N LEU A 221 10.20 -13.46 4.02
CA LEU A 221 9.24 -12.50 4.57
C LEU A 221 9.41 -12.42 6.09
N SER A 222 9.73 -11.22 6.56
CA SER A 222 10.02 -10.94 7.97
C SER A 222 9.05 -9.94 8.57
N GLU A 223 8.37 -9.13 7.75
CA GLU A 223 7.48 -8.07 8.20
C GLU A 223 6.14 -8.13 7.48
N ILE A 224 5.05 -8.14 8.25
CA ILE A 224 3.68 -8.01 7.74
C ILE A 224 3.02 -6.82 8.43
N GLU A 225 2.47 -5.93 7.63
CA GLU A 225 1.53 -4.89 8.07
C GLU A 225 0.18 -5.21 7.45
N PHE A 226 -0.80 -5.52 8.30
CA PHE A 226 -2.15 -5.82 7.89
C PHE A 226 -3.09 -4.77 8.47
N SER A 227 -3.89 -4.13 7.63
CA SER A 227 -4.94 -3.21 8.02
C SER A 227 -6.27 -3.66 7.43
N GLY A 228 -7.28 -3.81 8.28
CA GLY A 228 -8.64 -4.14 7.87
C GLY A 228 -9.59 -3.05 8.38
N CYS A 229 -10.24 -2.33 7.48
CA CYS A 229 -11.24 -1.33 7.81
C CYS A 229 -12.60 -1.79 7.31
N HIS A 230 -13.63 -1.69 8.14
CA HIS A 230 -15.00 -1.81 7.65
C HIS A 230 -15.39 -0.48 7.00
N ALA A 231 -15.64 -0.46 5.69
CA ALA A 231 -16.20 0.72 5.04
C ALA A 231 -17.57 1.01 5.68
N LEU A 232 -17.63 1.98 6.59
CA LEU A 232 -18.88 2.44 7.19
C LEU A 232 -19.59 3.28 6.13
N ASP A 233 -20.51 2.65 5.41
CA ASP A 233 -21.51 3.41 4.67
C ASP A 233 -22.42 4.06 5.71
N ASN A 234 -22.42 5.40 5.77
CA ASN A 234 -23.03 6.22 6.84
C ASN A 234 -24.58 6.19 6.83
N SER A 235 -25.20 5.12 6.33
CA SER A 235 -26.65 4.92 6.43
C SER A 235 -27.00 4.37 7.81
N ASP A 236 -27.69 5.19 8.62
CA ASP A 236 -28.02 4.93 10.03
C ASP A 236 -29.00 3.76 10.26
N ASP A 237 -29.64 3.22 9.21
CA ASP A 237 -30.82 2.36 9.35
C ASP A 237 -30.54 0.84 9.53
N GLU A 238 -29.29 0.36 9.52
CA GLU A 238 -28.98 -1.09 9.52
C GLU A 238 -27.93 -1.53 10.57
N LEU A 239 -27.92 -0.96 11.77
CA LEU A 239 -26.86 -1.21 12.77
C LEU A 239 -26.77 -2.65 13.32
N GLU A 240 -27.89 -3.36 13.54
CA GLU A 240 -27.85 -4.69 14.19
C GLU A 240 -27.30 -5.79 13.28
N ASN A 241 -27.65 -5.81 11.99
CA ASN A 241 -27.12 -6.81 11.06
C ASN A 241 -25.62 -6.59 10.78
N ARG A 242 -25.12 -5.35 10.93
CA ARG A 242 -23.71 -5.00 10.69
C ARG A 242 -22.74 -5.65 11.68
N PHE A 243 -23.18 -5.91 12.91
CA PHE A 243 -22.27 -6.47 13.91
C PHE A 243 -21.82 -7.90 13.55
N GLU A 244 -22.73 -8.75 13.09
CA GLU A 244 -22.40 -10.13 12.69
C GLU A 244 -21.47 -10.15 11.47
N ASP A 245 -21.66 -9.21 10.54
CA ASP A 245 -20.80 -9.02 9.36
C ASP A 245 -19.40 -8.53 9.75
N ILE A 246 -19.28 -7.59 10.69
CA ILE A 246 -17.99 -7.10 11.22
C ILE A 246 -17.22 -8.25 11.88
N VAL A 247 -17.85 -8.99 12.79
CA VAL A 247 -17.22 -10.12 13.50
C VAL A 247 -16.81 -11.22 12.53
N THR A 248 -17.67 -11.52 11.55
CA THR A 248 -17.36 -12.50 10.50
C THR A 248 -16.13 -12.06 9.69
N SER A 249 -15.99 -10.77 9.40
CA SER A 249 -14.87 -10.22 8.64
C SER A 249 -13.56 -10.27 9.40
N GLY A 250 -13.57 -9.88 10.68
CA GLY A 250 -12.39 -10.01 11.55
C GLY A 250 -11.89 -11.46 11.62
N ARG A 251 -12.81 -12.43 11.81
CA ARG A 251 -12.45 -13.85 11.77
C ARG A 251 -11.80 -14.26 10.45
N LEU A 252 -12.39 -13.85 9.32
CA LEU A 252 -11.87 -14.17 7.99
C LEU A 252 -10.46 -13.58 7.77
N PHE A 253 -10.19 -12.37 8.25
CA PHE A 253 -8.86 -11.74 8.16
C PHE A 253 -7.81 -12.47 8.99
N ILE A 254 -8.12 -12.83 10.24
CA ILE A 254 -7.21 -13.58 11.10
C ILE A 254 -6.94 -14.98 10.51
N GLN A 255 -7.98 -15.65 10.00
CA GLN A 255 -7.84 -16.95 9.33
C GLN A 255 -6.97 -16.84 8.07
N PHE A 256 -7.17 -15.79 7.27
CA PHE A 256 -6.34 -15.51 6.09
C PHE A 256 -4.86 -15.37 6.46
N LEU A 257 -4.54 -14.48 7.41
CA LEU A 257 -3.17 -14.24 7.84
C LEU A 257 -2.52 -15.52 8.36
N ARG A 258 -3.24 -16.32 9.15
CA ARG A 258 -2.75 -17.60 9.64
C ARG A 258 -2.41 -18.55 8.48
N ASN A 259 -3.33 -18.74 7.56
CA ASN A 259 -3.14 -19.63 6.41
C ASN A 259 -1.97 -19.15 5.54
N PHE A 260 -1.87 -17.85 5.32
CA PHE A 260 -0.79 -17.23 4.56
C PHE A 260 0.58 -17.46 5.22
N VAL A 261 0.71 -17.22 6.53
CA VAL A 261 1.97 -17.45 7.26
C VAL A 261 2.36 -18.92 7.23
N GLN A 262 1.40 -19.84 7.41
CA GLN A 262 1.65 -21.28 7.35
C GLN A 262 2.05 -21.75 5.95
N GLY A 263 1.43 -21.21 4.91
CA GLY A 263 1.67 -21.59 3.51
C GLY A 263 2.92 -20.96 2.90
N SER A 264 3.30 -19.76 3.32
CA SER A 264 4.42 -19.00 2.73
C SER A 264 5.81 -19.51 3.15
N GLY A 265 5.89 -20.32 4.21
CA GLY A 265 7.15 -20.83 4.76
C GLY A 265 8.02 -19.75 5.41
N CYS A 266 7.45 -18.58 5.72
CA CYS A 266 8.19 -17.45 6.25
C CYS A 266 8.52 -17.59 7.74
N SER A 267 9.43 -16.74 8.23
CA SER A 267 9.74 -16.62 9.65
C SER A 267 9.54 -15.17 10.09
N LEU A 268 8.29 -14.86 10.43
CA LEU A 268 7.89 -13.49 10.73
C LEU A 268 8.57 -12.96 12.01
N VAL A 269 9.14 -11.76 11.93
CA VAL A 269 9.82 -11.05 13.00
C VAL A 269 8.96 -9.89 13.50
N SER A 270 8.25 -9.20 12.59
CA SER A 270 7.39 -8.06 12.88
C SER A 270 5.99 -8.28 12.32
N LEU A 271 4.98 -8.06 13.16
CA LEU A 271 3.57 -8.08 12.76
C LEU A 271 2.88 -6.82 13.28
N THR A 272 2.29 -6.06 12.36
CA THR A 272 1.37 -4.98 12.67
C THR A 272 -0.02 -5.38 12.22
N LEU A 273 -0.99 -5.36 13.12
CA LEU A 273 -2.41 -5.59 12.89
C LEU A 273 -3.16 -4.29 13.21
N ASP A 274 -3.75 -3.65 12.22
CA ASP A 274 -4.66 -2.53 12.40
C ASP A 274 -6.06 -2.94 11.97
N CYS A 275 -6.78 -3.57 12.90
CA CYS A 275 -8.09 -4.13 12.65
C CYS A 275 -9.15 -3.20 13.26
N GLU A 276 -9.84 -2.45 12.41
CA GLU A 276 -11.06 -1.73 12.78
C GLU A 276 -12.30 -2.64 12.66
N VAL A 277 -12.09 -3.94 12.86
CA VAL A 277 -13.12 -4.98 12.85
C VAL A 277 -13.01 -5.79 14.14
N ASP A 278 -14.16 -6.20 14.66
CA ASP A 278 -14.23 -7.04 15.84
C ASP A 278 -13.94 -8.50 15.48
N PHE A 279 -13.41 -9.27 16.43
CA PHE A 279 -13.23 -10.71 16.35
C PHE A 279 -13.10 -11.29 17.76
N HIS A 280 -13.48 -12.56 17.90
CA HIS A 280 -13.32 -13.25 19.17
C HIS A 280 -11.85 -13.56 19.47
N ALA A 281 -11.47 -13.41 20.73
CA ALA A 281 -10.14 -13.73 21.24
C ALA A 281 -9.67 -15.16 20.89
N SER A 282 -10.61 -16.12 20.82
CA SER A 282 -10.34 -17.51 20.41
C SER A 282 -9.82 -17.65 18.98
N GLU A 283 -10.10 -16.69 18.10
CA GLU A 283 -9.65 -16.71 16.70
C GLU A 283 -8.19 -16.25 16.56
N MET A 284 -7.67 -15.43 17.48
CA MET A 284 -6.27 -14.95 17.44
C MET A 284 -5.26 -16.03 17.84
N MET A 285 -5.62 -16.89 18.80
CA MET A 285 -4.66 -17.87 19.33
C MET A 285 -4.06 -18.77 18.24
N PRO A 286 -4.83 -19.33 17.30
CA PRO A 286 -4.27 -20.11 16.20
C PRO A 286 -3.35 -19.33 15.25
N LEU A 287 -3.49 -18.00 15.15
CA LEU A 287 -2.55 -17.13 14.42
C LEU A 287 -1.24 -16.99 15.21
N PHE A 288 -1.32 -16.77 16.52
CA PHE A 288 -0.14 -16.61 17.36
C PHE A 288 0.72 -17.87 17.46
N GLU A 289 0.08 -19.04 17.49
CA GLU A 289 0.77 -20.34 17.49
C GLU A 289 1.67 -20.56 16.27
N VAL A 290 1.37 -19.90 15.14
CA VAL A 290 2.15 -20.02 13.89
C VAL A 290 3.26 -18.95 13.79
N LEU A 291 3.46 -18.13 14.83
CA LEU A 291 4.39 -17.01 14.86
C LEU A 291 5.49 -17.15 15.94
N PRO A 292 6.22 -18.29 16.03
CA PRO A 292 7.20 -18.51 17.10
C PRO A 292 8.43 -17.60 17.02
N SER A 293 8.68 -16.97 15.87
CA SER A 293 9.84 -16.08 15.65
C SER A 293 9.55 -14.61 15.93
N LEU A 294 8.32 -14.26 16.29
CA LEU A 294 7.88 -12.87 16.41
C LEU A 294 8.62 -12.13 17.53
N GLU A 295 9.23 -10.98 17.20
CA GLU A 295 9.94 -10.11 18.14
C GLU A 295 9.17 -8.81 18.42
N TYR A 296 8.40 -8.35 17.42
CA TYR A 296 7.60 -7.13 17.46
C TYR A 296 6.15 -7.43 17.06
N LEU A 297 5.21 -7.03 17.93
CA LEU A 297 3.78 -7.13 17.69
C LEU A 297 3.12 -5.78 17.98
N ASP A 298 2.45 -5.20 16.99
CA ASP A 298 1.64 -3.98 17.13
C ASP A 298 0.21 -4.32 16.77
N ILE A 299 -0.71 -4.13 17.72
CA ILE A 299 -2.12 -4.44 17.53
C ILE A 299 -2.93 -3.18 17.82
N SER A 300 -3.77 -2.82 16.85
CA SER A 300 -4.82 -1.83 16.94
C SER A 300 -6.15 -2.56 16.75
N VAL A 301 -7.02 -2.49 17.75
CA VAL A 301 -8.33 -3.17 17.79
C VAL A 301 -9.39 -2.22 18.34
N LEU A 302 -10.66 -2.49 18.03
CA LEU A 302 -11.79 -1.75 18.58
C LEU A 302 -11.95 -2.02 20.07
N HIS A 303 -11.89 -3.28 20.51
CA HIS A 303 -12.11 -3.65 21.90
C HIS A 303 -10.92 -4.41 22.47
N MET A 304 -10.60 -4.17 23.74
CA MET A 304 -9.51 -4.87 24.41
C MET A 304 -9.79 -6.38 24.55
N GLY A 305 -11.05 -6.76 24.72
CA GLY A 305 -11.50 -8.15 24.82
C GLY A 305 -11.32 -9.00 23.55
N CYS A 306 -10.95 -8.40 22.41
CA CYS A 306 -10.56 -9.13 21.20
C CYS A 306 -9.20 -9.83 21.36
N ILE A 307 -8.38 -9.44 22.34
CA ILE A 307 -7.04 -9.96 22.54
C ILE A 307 -7.04 -11.00 23.68
N PRO A 308 -6.63 -12.26 23.43
CA PRO A 308 -6.64 -13.34 24.42
C PRO A 308 -5.48 -13.24 25.43
N PHE A 309 -5.33 -12.15 26.18
CA PHE A 309 -4.20 -11.93 27.09
C PHE A 309 -3.99 -13.06 28.09
N ARG A 310 -5.09 -13.63 28.59
CA ARG A 310 -5.06 -14.77 29.51
C ARG A 310 -4.46 -16.02 28.87
N ASP A 311 -4.85 -16.34 27.65
CA ASP A 311 -4.35 -17.53 26.93
C ASP A 311 -2.92 -17.31 26.40
N MET A 312 -2.52 -16.05 26.20
CA MET A 312 -1.13 -15.68 25.92
C MET A 312 -0.21 -15.82 27.14
N THR A 313 -0.74 -16.08 28.34
CA THR A 313 0.06 -16.15 29.57
C THR A 313 0.46 -17.60 29.92
N PRO A 314 1.77 -17.92 30.08
CA PRO A 314 2.91 -17.00 30.02
C PRO A 314 3.32 -16.65 28.58
N ALA A 315 3.68 -15.39 28.34
CA ALA A 315 4.03 -14.88 27.01
C ALA A 315 5.10 -15.72 26.30
N SER A 316 6.06 -16.24 27.05
CA SER A 316 7.17 -17.05 26.55
C SER A 316 6.74 -18.41 25.96
N ALA A 317 5.56 -18.92 26.32
CA ALA A 317 5.07 -20.19 25.78
C ALA A 317 4.53 -20.01 24.35
N ILE A 318 3.89 -18.88 24.06
CA ILE A 318 3.31 -18.57 22.75
C ILE A 318 4.32 -17.81 21.89
N PHE A 319 4.98 -16.81 22.45
CA PHE A 319 5.97 -15.98 21.77
C PHE A 319 7.32 -16.02 22.50
N PRO A 320 8.14 -17.04 22.25
CA PRO A 320 9.42 -17.20 22.96
C PRO A 320 10.42 -16.06 22.69
N LYS A 321 10.22 -15.29 21.61
CA LYS A 321 11.09 -14.18 21.20
C LYS A 321 10.46 -12.79 21.31
N LEU A 322 9.21 -12.66 21.75
CA LEU A 322 8.54 -11.36 21.73
C LEU A 322 9.19 -10.40 22.72
N GLN A 323 9.69 -9.29 22.18
CA GLN A 323 10.37 -8.25 22.96
C GLN A 323 9.46 -7.05 23.16
N THR A 324 8.63 -6.72 22.17
CA THR A 324 7.80 -5.51 22.22
C THR A 324 6.38 -5.81 21.76
N LEU A 325 5.42 -5.39 22.60
CA LEU A 325 3.99 -5.42 22.32
C LEU A 325 3.45 -3.99 22.37
N TYR A 326 3.00 -3.48 21.23
CA TYR A 326 2.28 -2.22 21.12
C TYR A 326 0.77 -2.51 21.04
N LEU A 327 0.01 -1.80 21.85
CA LEU A 327 -1.43 -1.90 21.92
C LEU A 327 -2.03 -0.51 21.70
N ARG A 328 -2.81 -0.37 20.64
CA ARG A 328 -3.58 0.83 20.30
C ARG A 328 -5.05 0.52 20.54
N ILE A 329 -5.60 1.05 21.63
CA ILE A 329 -6.95 0.73 22.10
C ILE A 329 -7.70 2.05 22.35
N PRO A 330 -8.98 2.18 21.94
CA PRO A 330 -9.77 3.34 22.30
C PRO A 330 -9.99 3.41 23.83
N PRO A 331 -9.99 4.60 24.43
CA PRO A 331 -10.01 4.76 25.89
C PRO A 331 -11.34 4.34 26.54
N GLU A 332 -12.42 4.23 25.78
CA GLU A 332 -13.78 4.10 26.28
C GLU A 332 -14.18 2.65 26.63
N GLU A 333 -13.35 1.66 26.28
CA GLU A 333 -13.78 0.24 26.22
C GLU A 333 -12.85 -0.76 26.91
N CYS A 334 -12.06 -0.32 27.90
CA CYS A 334 -11.26 -1.22 28.73
C CYS A 334 -12.05 -1.74 29.94
N LEU A 335 -12.40 -3.03 29.95
CA LEU A 335 -12.90 -3.68 31.17
C LEU A 335 -11.73 -3.94 32.14
N MET A 336 -12.00 -3.87 33.44
CA MET A 336 -10.96 -4.12 34.46
C MET A 336 -10.38 -5.53 34.38
N ASP A 337 -11.17 -6.51 33.96
CA ASP A 337 -10.70 -7.88 33.79
C ASP A 337 -9.65 -8.00 32.67
N ASP A 338 -9.85 -7.32 31.53
CA ASP A 338 -8.88 -7.29 30.44
C ASP A 338 -7.57 -6.62 30.85
N VAL A 339 -7.65 -5.56 31.66
CA VAL A 339 -6.47 -4.88 32.22
C VAL A 339 -5.71 -5.80 33.18
N ASN A 340 -6.43 -6.57 34.01
CA ASN A 340 -5.80 -7.54 34.92
C ASN A 340 -5.10 -8.67 34.15
N ASP A 341 -5.71 -9.15 33.06
CA ASP A 341 -5.10 -10.16 32.19
C ASP A 341 -3.88 -9.60 31.45
N LEU A 342 -3.92 -8.35 30.98
CA LEU A 342 -2.75 -7.66 30.39
C LEU A 342 -1.61 -7.50 31.41
N ILE A 343 -1.91 -7.13 32.66
CA ILE A 343 -0.91 -7.03 33.73
C ILE A 343 -0.30 -8.42 34.00
N SER A 344 -1.12 -9.47 33.99
CA SER A 344 -0.65 -10.85 34.16
C SER A 344 0.29 -11.26 33.02
N LEU A 345 -0.04 -10.91 31.78
CA LEU A 345 0.84 -11.12 30.63
C LEU A 345 2.15 -10.35 30.78
N ALA A 346 2.09 -9.06 31.12
CA ALA A 346 3.25 -8.19 31.29
C ALA A 346 4.22 -8.71 32.37
N THR A 347 3.67 -9.22 33.48
CA THR A 347 4.46 -9.75 34.60
C THR A 347 5.00 -11.15 34.34
N SER A 348 4.45 -11.88 33.35
CA SER A 348 4.92 -13.21 32.97
C SER A 348 6.26 -13.21 32.22
N SER A 349 6.68 -12.07 31.66
CA SER A 349 7.94 -11.93 30.91
C SER A 349 8.72 -10.71 31.36
N SER A 350 9.95 -10.92 31.82
CA SER A 350 10.85 -9.82 32.22
C SER A 350 11.42 -9.01 31.05
N VAL A 351 11.29 -9.52 29.82
CA VAL A 351 11.85 -8.91 28.60
C VAL A 351 10.79 -8.12 27.82
N LEU A 352 9.51 -8.45 28.02
CA LEU A 352 8.41 -7.88 27.24
C LEU A 352 8.17 -6.41 27.61
N LYS A 353 8.30 -5.52 26.61
CA LYS A 353 7.94 -4.11 26.71
C LYS A 353 6.54 -3.91 26.16
N ILE A 354 5.61 -3.53 27.03
CA ILE A 354 4.24 -3.20 26.62
C ILE A 354 4.10 -1.68 26.50
N ARG A 355 3.59 -1.20 25.37
CA ARG A 355 3.21 0.21 25.18
C ARG A 355 1.73 0.32 24.88
N LEU A 356 1.02 1.06 25.72
CA LEU A 356 -0.38 1.40 25.54
C LEU A 356 -0.45 2.80 24.91
N VAL A 357 -1.15 2.90 23.80
CA VAL A 357 -1.41 4.17 23.09
C VAL A 357 -2.91 4.31 22.96
N ALA A 358 -3.46 5.39 23.49
CA ALA A 358 -4.86 5.73 23.22
C ALA A 358 -4.98 6.13 21.74
N LYS A 359 -5.86 5.45 21.00
CA LYS A 359 -6.13 5.73 19.58
C LYS A 359 -6.90 7.03 19.42
#